data_AF-A0A497BJ70-F1
#
_entry.id   AF-A0A497BJ70-F1
#
_cell.length_a   1.000
_cell.length_b   1.000
_cell.length_c   1.000
_cell.angle_alpha   90.00
_cell.angle_beta   90.00
_cell.angle_gamma   90.00
#
_symmetry.space_group_name_H-M   'P 1'
#
loop_
_entity.id
_entity.type
_entity.pdbx_description
1 polymer ?
#
loop_
_entity_poly.entity_id
_entity_poly.type
_entity_poly.pdbx_seq_one_letter_code
_entity_poly.pdbx_strand_id
1 'polypeptide(L)'
;MGRSIVRFRMALTMALLALGALLALIIPTFSSAGKGAAPVNLTPRPPSLPGAGIGPVCFLGEQGPVCVERAGPDAPITPEALLSSLLAGPTADERARGLRSAIPAGTTLEDVQVFSTTFTVRLVLPAEALAGLDTMAVEEIVTQIAATLEMLGWRDLRVEALDPTTREFRSLADFFPPLPAPRKETLLDEEEHPSPRRGGVQGALTGKTVYVSAGHGWQWNGYAWRTQRPPYPNPPYIGPIIEDHNNAEAVNQYLLQYLQNAGAMVWPARERDMNTISIVVDDDDPTTDTGYVETGVWTTTVGAGYQDSDYRWTETVTGTPAATATWTATLPADGRYAVYVWYRSGTNRAPDAHYTVHHAGGETTVMVDQQHHGITWHYIGDYGFRGGEKAQVVLTNQSVVTGAVVVADAVRFGGGDFDDLTGIETEAPYPPDKPWWEVAAYYYVQRMGMTAPYGDVTARPIYARWEHAGTGDDAVYISWHTNGYNGYQWIASGTTSFIHSGESKPVTEGSAELREAVHDELMHDIRAGWDAGWVDRGERSMNLGELRELWDDDPEARMPGALIEVAYHDHPDDTDALKEPRFNQLAARAIYQGIVKY
;
A
#
# COMPACT_ATOMS: atom_id res chain seq x y z
N MET A 1 17.06 57.52 -9.25
CA MET A 1 16.38 58.69 -9.86
C MET A 1 15.77 58.21 -11.17
N GLY A 2 14.53 58.45 -11.57
CA GLY A 2 13.37 59.01 -10.86
C GLY A 2 12.12 59.03 -11.77
N ARG A 3 10.94 58.86 -11.15
CA ARG A 3 9.66 59.58 -11.37
C ARG A 3 9.12 59.85 -12.80
N SER A 4 7.80 59.79 -13.08
CA SER A 4 6.61 59.26 -12.36
C SER A 4 5.31 59.61 -13.13
N ILE A 5 4.20 58.87 -12.86
CA ILE A 5 2.78 59.32 -12.96
C ILE A 5 2.29 59.48 -14.45
N VAL A 6 1.06 59.12 -14.86
CA VAL A 6 -0.29 59.52 -14.42
C VAL A 6 -1.29 58.34 -14.32
N ARG A 7 -2.20 58.38 -13.34
CA ARG A 7 -3.45 57.59 -13.28
C ARG A 7 -4.62 58.46 -13.75
N PHE A 8 -5.67 57.85 -14.31
CA PHE A 8 -7.02 58.44 -14.25
C PHE A 8 -8.08 57.41 -13.84
N ARG A 9 -9.10 57.87 -13.11
CA ARG A 9 -10.30 57.11 -12.70
C ARG A 9 -11.51 57.74 -13.37
N MET A 10 -12.51 56.94 -13.72
CA MET A 10 -13.91 57.36 -13.51
C MET A 10 -14.88 56.17 -13.51
N ALA A 11 -15.96 56.30 -12.73
CA ALA A 11 -17.14 55.44 -12.70
C ALA A 11 -18.31 56.28 -12.17
N LEU A 12 -19.56 56.05 -12.64
CA LEU A 12 -20.83 56.13 -11.87
C LEU A 12 -22.10 55.91 -12.73
N THR A 13 -23.17 55.31 -12.17
CA THR A 13 -24.64 55.49 -12.46
C THR A 13 -25.18 55.20 -13.89
N MET A 14 -26.47 54.93 -14.22
CA MET A 14 -27.77 54.49 -13.60
C MET A 14 -28.82 54.33 -14.77
N ALA A 15 -30.07 53.84 -14.68
CA ALA A 15 -30.82 52.83 -13.89
C ALA A 15 -32.32 52.78 -14.40
N LEU A 16 -33.23 52.08 -13.68
CA LEU A 16 -34.70 51.89 -13.93
C LEU A 16 -35.07 50.91 -15.07
N LEU A 17 -36.24 50.24 -15.12
CA LEU A 17 -37.47 50.18 -14.28
C LEU A 17 -37.67 48.74 -13.70
N ALA A 18 -38.27 48.44 -12.54
CA ALA A 18 -39.66 48.57 -12.05
C ALA A 18 -40.72 47.82 -12.90
N LEU A 19 -41.71 47.07 -12.38
CA LEU A 19 -42.43 46.99 -11.07
C LEU A 19 -43.10 45.56 -10.96
N GLY A 20 -43.57 44.96 -9.84
CA GLY A 20 -43.61 45.23 -8.38
C GLY A 20 -44.84 44.53 -7.69
N ALA A 21 -44.99 44.67 -6.36
CA ALA A 21 -46.16 44.29 -5.49
C ALA A 21 -46.44 42.77 -5.19
N LEU A 22 -47.00 42.32 -4.04
CA LEU A 22 -47.14 42.85 -2.65
C LEU A 22 -47.64 41.74 -1.66
N LEU A 23 -47.62 42.01 -0.34
CA LEU A 23 -48.15 41.28 0.85
C LEU A 23 -47.19 40.29 1.55
N ALA A 24 -47.20 40.14 2.89
CA ALA A 24 -47.66 41.02 3.98
C ALA A 24 -47.03 40.56 5.33
N LEU A 25 -46.86 41.46 6.30
CA LEU A 25 -46.20 41.18 7.59
C LEU A 25 -47.21 41.18 8.77
N ILE A 26 -47.03 40.28 9.75
CA ILE A 26 -47.63 40.41 11.08
C ILE A 26 -46.56 40.07 12.15
N ILE A 27 -46.41 40.94 13.14
CA ILE A 27 -45.60 40.76 14.35
C ILE A 27 -46.41 41.27 15.55
N PRO A 28 -46.48 40.52 16.66
CA PRO A 28 -46.66 41.08 18.01
C PRO A 28 -45.38 40.90 18.86
N THR A 29 -45.24 41.69 19.92
CA THR A 29 -43.97 41.90 20.64
C THR A 29 -44.06 41.70 22.16
N PHE A 30 -42.89 41.45 22.79
CA PHE A 30 -42.57 41.53 24.21
C PHE A 30 -43.33 40.65 25.24
N SER A 31 -42.56 39.88 26.01
CA SER A 31 -42.39 40.16 27.45
C SER A 31 -41.20 39.38 28.03
N SER A 32 -40.60 39.88 29.11
CA SER A 32 -39.47 39.25 29.82
C SER A 32 -39.85 38.91 31.26
N ALA A 33 -39.82 37.62 31.62
CA ALA A 33 -39.85 37.15 33.01
C ALA A 33 -39.11 35.82 33.11
N GLY A 34 -38.09 35.72 33.94
CA GLY A 34 -37.26 34.52 34.07
C GLY A 34 -37.76 33.54 35.14
N LYS A 35 -37.45 32.26 34.95
CA LYS A 35 -37.30 31.21 35.98
C LYS A 35 -36.29 30.18 35.47
N GLY A 36 -35.45 29.66 36.36
CA GLY A 36 -34.31 28.83 35.98
C GLY A 36 -34.67 27.40 35.59
N ALA A 37 -33.86 26.82 34.71
CA ALA A 37 -33.74 25.39 34.46
C ALA A 37 -32.25 25.03 34.41
N ALA A 38 -31.90 23.78 34.77
CA ALA A 38 -30.52 23.30 34.74
C ALA A 38 -30.01 23.13 33.30
N PRO A 39 -28.68 23.18 33.05
CA PRO A 39 -28.13 22.85 31.74
C PRO A 39 -28.44 21.39 31.39
N VAL A 40 -29.07 21.18 30.23
CA VAL A 40 -29.30 19.84 29.68
C VAL A 40 -28.07 19.47 28.85
N ASN A 41 -27.28 18.50 29.33
CA ASN A 41 -26.24 17.89 28.50
C ASN A 41 -26.92 17.12 27.35
N LEU A 42 -26.67 17.55 26.12
CA LEU A 42 -27.08 16.87 24.90
C LEU A 42 -25.84 16.28 24.21
N THR A 43 -25.41 15.10 24.66
CA THR A 43 -24.56 14.23 23.85
C THR A 43 -25.44 13.34 22.97
N PRO A 44 -25.28 13.36 21.63
CA PRO A 44 -26.01 12.44 20.77
C PRO A 44 -25.41 11.03 20.92
N ARG A 45 -26.21 10.09 21.43
CA ARG A 45 -25.83 8.66 21.51
C ARG A 45 -25.94 8.01 20.13
N PRO A 46 -25.00 7.14 19.71
CA PRO A 46 -25.14 6.37 18.46
C PRO A 46 -26.39 5.46 18.47
N PRO A 47 -26.91 5.09 17.30
CA PRO A 47 -28.13 4.28 17.19
C PRO A 47 -27.92 2.85 17.70
N SER A 48 -28.73 2.42 18.66
CA SER A 48 -28.72 1.05 19.16
C SER A 48 -29.48 0.11 18.21
N LEU A 49 -28.80 -0.91 17.67
CA LEU A 49 -29.45 -1.98 16.90
C LEU A 49 -30.34 -2.84 17.83
N PRO A 50 -31.56 -3.23 17.39
CA PRO A 50 -32.46 -4.05 18.20
C PRO A 50 -32.14 -5.55 18.07
N GLY A 51 -31.60 -6.14 19.14
CA GLY A 51 -31.32 -7.58 19.25
C GLY A 51 -31.20 -8.01 20.72
N ALA A 52 -31.38 -9.31 20.99
CA ALA A 52 -31.29 -9.86 22.34
C ALA A 52 -29.89 -10.44 22.61
N GLY A 53 -28.97 -9.60 23.10
CA GLY A 53 -27.60 -9.99 23.46
C GLY A 53 -26.66 -8.79 23.59
N ILE A 54 -25.43 -9.04 24.02
CA ILE A 54 -24.34 -8.03 23.98
C ILE A 54 -23.84 -7.84 22.54
N GLY A 55 -23.98 -8.89 21.71
CA GLY A 55 -23.55 -8.93 20.31
C GLY A 55 -22.31 -9.81 20.08
N PRO A 56 -21.85 -9.94 18.84
CA PRO A 56 -20.63 -10.64 18.48
C PRO A 56 -19.39 -9.91 18.99
N VAL A 57 -18.46 -10.66 19.60
CA VAL A 57 -17.17 -10.17 20.12
C VAL A 57 -16.04 -10.98 19.50
N CYS A 58 -15.01 -10.29 19.00
CA CYS A 58 -14.03 -10.90 18.08
C CYS A 58 -12.72 -11.27 18.78
N PHE A 59 -12.25 -12.50 18.53
CA PHE A 59 -11.00 -13.06 19.03
C PHE A 59 -10.15 -13.50 17.85
N LEU A 60 -8.84 -13.64 18.03
CA LEU A 60 -7.99 -14.18 16.98
C LEU A 60 -8.01 -15.71 17.06
N GLY A 61 -8.23 -16.37 15.94
CA GLY A 61 -7.92 -17.79 15.80
C GLY A 61 -6.44 -18.03 15.47
N GLU A 62 -6.16 -19.22 14.95
CA GLU A 62 -4.89 -19.53 14.26
C GLU A 62 -4.71 -18.71 12.97
N GLN A 63 -5.81 -18.20 12.41
CA GLN A 63 -5.95 -17.83 10.99
C GLN A 63 -6.77 -16.53 10.79
N GLY A 64 -6.69 -15.55 11.71
CA GLY A 64 -7.41 -14.26 11.61
C GLY A 64 -8.55 -14.08 12.63
N PRO A 65 -9.35 -12.99 12.54
CA PRO A 65 -10.43 -12.69 13.47
C PRO A 65 -11.62 -13.65 13.33
N VAL A 66 -12.18 -14.04 14.47
CA VAL A 66 -13.37 -14.90 14.61
C VAL A 66 -14.25 -14.33 15.71
N CYS A 67 -15.47 -13.96 15.37
CA CYS A 67 -16.44 -13.34 16.28
C CYS A 67 -17.41 -14.37 16.86
N VAL A 68 -17.60 -14.31 18.18
CA VAL A 68 -18.47 -15.20 18.94
C VAL A 68 -19.60 -14.42 19.60
N GLU A 69 -20.82 -14.92 19.48
CA GLU A 69 -22.00 -14.29 20.06
C GLU A 69 -21.94 -14.28 21.59
N ARG A 70 -22.10 -13.09 22.19
CA ARG A 70 -22.14 -12.91 23.64
C ARG A 70 -23.58 -12.71 24.10
N ALA A 71 -24.18 -13.80 24.58
CA ALA A 71 -25.50 -13.79 25.20
C ALA A 71 -25.49 -12.92 26.48
N GLY A 72 -26.53 -12.09 26.62
CA GLY A 72 -26.75 -11.23 27.79
C GLY A 72 -28.25 -10.94 27.96
N PRO A 73 -28.65 -10.20 29.01
CA PRO A 73 -30.01 -9.68 29.14
C PRO A 73 -30.35 -8.67 28.03
N ASP A 74 -31.60 -8.21 27.97
CA ASP A 74 -32.14 -7.27 26.97
C ASP A 74 -31.59 -5.82 27.06
N ALA A 75 -30.26 -5.68 27.15
CA ALA A 75 -29.53 -4.42 27.10
C ALA A 75 -29.24 -4.03 25.64
N PRO A 76 -29.19 -2.73 25.30
CA PRO A 76 -28.74 -2.29 23.99
C PRO A 76 -27.25 -2.62 23.80
N ILE A 77 -26.87 -3.01 22.58
CA ILE A 77 -25.46 -3.13 22.18
C ILE A 77 -24.79 -1.75 22.31
N THR A 78 -23.65 -1.70 23.00
CA THR A 78 -22.83 -0.48 23.14
C THR A 78 -21.34 -0.81 23.04
N PRO A 79 -20.47 0.17 22.71
CA PRO A 79 -19.02 -0.05 22.65
C PRO A 79 -18.45 -0.58 23.97
N GLU A 80 -18.88 -0.01 25.10
CA GLU A 80 -18.40 -0.36 26.43
C GLU A 80 -18.81 -1.78 26.81
N ALA A 81 -20.01 -2.23 26.42
CA ALA A 81 -20.49 -3.58 26.67
C ALA A 81 -19.73 -4.63 25.85
N LEU A 82 -19.53 -4.37 24.55
CA LEU A 82 -18.73 -5.22 23.66
C LEU A 82 -17.29 -5.31 24.15
N LEU A 83 -16.64 -4.18 24.42
CA LEU A 83 -15.23 -4.13 24.86
C LEU A 83 -15.03 -4.70 26.28
N SER A 84 -15.99 -4.54 27.20
CA SER A 84 -15.95 -5.25 28.49
C SER A 84 -16.01 -6.76 28.30
N SER A 85 -16.83 -7.24 27.36
CA SER A 85 -16.92 -8.67 27.04
C SER A 85 -15.77 -9.19 26.18
N LEU A 86 -15.00 -8.30 25.52
CA LEU A 86 -13.76 -8.59 24.81
C LEU A 86 -12.61 -8.81 25.81
N LEU A 87 -12.46 -7.90 26.77
CA LEU A 87 -11.44 -7.93 27.83
C LEU A 87 -11.65 -9.07 28.84
N ALA A 88 -12.88 -9.57 28.99
CA ALA A 88 -13.15 -10.83 29.69
C ALA A 88 -12.47 -12.06 29.02
N GLY A 89 -12.06 -11.92 27.75
CA GLY A 89 -11.33 -12.92 26.98
C GLY A 89 -12.22 -14.02 26.39
N PRO A 90 -11.60 -14.98 25.67
CA PRO A 90 -12.28 -16.18 25.23
C PRO A 90 -12.63 -17.09 26.42
N THR A 91 -13.74 -17.81 26.33
CA THR A 91 -14.16 -18.83 27.29
C THR A 91 -13.24 -20.07 27.23
N ALA A 92 -13.44 -21.03 28.14
CA ALA A 92 -12.71 -22.30 28.08
C ALA A 92 -12.96 -23.05 26.76
N ASP A 93 -14.20 -23.09 26.28
CA ASP A 93 -14.60 -23.77 25.05
C ASP A 93 -14.16 -23.03 23.78
N GLU A 94 -13.94 -21.72 23.87
CA GLU A 94 -13.35 -20.91 22.79
C GLU A 94 -11.83 -21.12 22.70
N ARG A 95 -11.12 -21.15 23.84
CA ARG A 95 -9.70 -21.55 23.85
C ARG A 95 -9.51 -22.99 23.39
N ALA A 96 -10.43 -23.90 23.71
CA ALA A 96 -10.43 -25.27 23.19
C ALA A 96 -10.67 -25.36 21.67
N ARG A 97 -11.24 -24.30 21.05
CA ARG A 97 -11.34 -24.11 19.59
C ARG A 97 -10.20 -23.28 18.99
N GLY A 98 -9.14 -22.99 19.77
CA GLY A 98 -7.97 -22.24 19.31
C GLY A 98 -8.10 -20.71 19.34
N LEU A 99 -9.17 -20.15 19.93
CA LEU A 99 -9.34 -18.70 20.00
C LEU A 99 -8.52 -18.08 21.16
N ARG A 100 -7.79 -17.01 20.84
CA ARG A 100 -6.95 -16.20 21.73
C ARG A 100 -7.34 -14.72 21.68
N SER A 101 -6.90 -13.95 22.67
CA SER A 101 -6.93 -12.49 22.64
C SER A 101 -5.56 -11.97 22.19
N ALA A 102 -5.53 -10.92 21.37
CA ALA A 102 -4.34 -10.10 21.17
C ALA A 102 -4.14 -9.15 22.36
N ILE A 103 -5.24 -8.61 22.89
CA ILE A 103 -5.20 -7.73 24.06
C ILE A 103 -4.64 -8.50 25.27
N PRO A 104 -3.58 -8.02 25.93
CA PRO A 104 -2.91 -8.72 27.03
C PRO A 104 -3.82 -8.99 28.23
N ALA A 105 -3.62 -10.13 28.88
CA ALA A 105 -4.37 -10.52 30.08
C ALA A 105 -4.12 -9.54 31.23
N GLY A 106 -5.19 -9.13 31.92
CA GLY A 106 -5.12 -8.11 32.98
C GLY A 106 -5.36 -6.67 32.50
N THR A 107 -5.50 -6.44 31.19
CA THR A 107 -5.91 -5.15 30.63
C THR A 107 -7.33 -4.79 31.04
N THR A 108 -7.57 -3.54 31.44
CA THR A 108 -8.91 -3.01 31.76
C THR A 108 -9.30 -1.84 30.86
N LEU A 109 -10.60 -1.68 30.60
CA LEU A 109 -11.16 -0.51 29.94
C LEU A 109 -11.29 0.63 30.96
N GLU A 110 -10.73 1.80 30.65
CA GLU A 110 -10.98 3.04 31.41
C GLU A 110 -12.26 3.71 30.91
N ASP A 111 -12.36 3.92 29.59
CA ASP A 111 -13.39 4.74 28.95
C ASP A 111 -13.53 4.40 27.45
N VAL A 112 -14.67 4.76 26.85
CA VAL A 112 -14.85 4.78 25.39
C VAL A 112 -15.50 6.09 24.98
N GLN A 113 -14.74 6.93 24.28
CA GLN A 113 -15.20 8.25 23.88
C GLN A 113 -15.75 8.19 22.46
N VAL A 114 -17.07 8.23 22.33
CA VAL A 114 -17.76 8.31 21.03
C VAL A 114 -18.17 9.74 20.74
N PHE A 115 -17.62 10.33 19.68
CA PHE A 115 -18.03 11.63 19.16
C PHE A 115 -18.40 11.52 17.68
N SER A 116 -19.70 11.63 17.38
CA SER A 116 -20.27 11.29 16.07
C SER A 116 -19.93 9.85 15.68
N THR A 117 -18.90 9.66 14.86
CA THR A 117 -18.39 8.38 14.35
C THR A 117 -16.91 8.16 14.67
N THR A 118 -16.28 9.07 15.42
CA THR A 118 -14.97 8.85 16.05
C THR A 118 -15.16 8.06 17.34
N PHE A 119 -14.39 6.97 17.49
CA PHE A 119 -14.39 6.08 18.64
C PHE A 119 -12.96 6.04 19.22
N THR A 120 -12.74 6.61 20.40
CA THR A 120 -11.47 6.47 21.13
C THR A 120 -11.64 5.44 22.26
N VAL A 121 -10.93 4.31 22.15
CA VAL A 121 -10.91 3.25 23.18
C VAL A 121 -9.72 3.47 24.10
N ARG A 122 -9.96 3.60 25.41
CA ARG A 122 -8.93 3.87 26.42
C ARG A 122 -8.69 2.66 27.32
N LEU A 123 -7.48 2.12 27.25
CA LEU A 123 -7.08 0.89 27.94
C LEU A 123 -6.01 1.16 29.00
N VAL A 124 -6.04 0.37 30.08
CA VAL A 124 -4.97 0.29 31.08
C VAL A 124 -4.39 -1.11 30.99
N LEU A 125 -3.22 -1.22 30.35
CA LEU A 125 -2.49 -2.48 30.18
C LEU A 125 -1.53 -2.70 31.38
N PRO A 126 -1.16 -3.94 31.71
CA PRO A 126 -0.05 -4.23 32.61
C PRO A 126 1.26 -3.60 32.11
N ALA A 127 2.13 -3.13 33.02
CA ALA A 127 3.35 -2.43 32.64
C ALA A 127 4.35 -3.33 31.91
N GLU A 128 4.40 -4.61 32.29
CA GLU A 128 5.16 -5.66 31.63
C GLU A 128 4.63 -6.01 30.23
N ALA A 129 3.34 -5.79 29.97
CA ALA A 129 2.73 -5.98 28.66
C ALA A 129 2.99 -4.79 27.74
N LEU A 130 2.90 -3.55 28.25
CA LEU A 130 3.28 -2.34 27.52
C LEU A 130 4.75 -2.37 27.08
N ALA A 131 5.65 -2.78 27.98
CA ALA A 131 7.08 -2.89 27.68
C ALA A 131 7.44 -4.06 26.73
N GLY A 132 6.47 -4.92 26.41
CA GLY A 132 6.61 -6.04 25.48
C GLY A 132 5.81 -5.89 24.18
N LEU A 133 5.28 -4.70 23.89
CA LEU A 133 4.62 -4.45 22.60
C LEU A 133 5.63 -4.38 21.46
N ASP A 134 5.23 -4.97 20.33
CA ASP A 134 5.85 -4.84 19.02
C ASP A 134 4.82 -4.36 17.99
N THR A 135 5.22 -4.19 16.72
CA THR A 135 4.27 -3.77 15.68
C THR A 135 3.12 -4.76 15.51
N MET A 136 3.41 -6.06 15.47
CA MET A 136 2.41 -7.10 15.19
C MET A 136 1.37 -7.15 16.32
N ALA A 137 1.81 -7.06 17.58
CA ALA A 137 0.92 -6.95 18.73
C ALA A 137 -0.01 -5.73 18.64
N VAL A 138 0.48 -4.57 18.18
CA VAL A 138 -0.37 -3.38 17.99
C VAL A 138 -1.34 -3.54 16.82
N GLU A 139 -0.90 -4.01 15.66
CA GLU A 139 -1.81 -4.25 14.53
C GLU A 139 -2.89 -5.30 14.90
N GLU A 140 -2.53 -6.37 15.62
CA GLU A 140 -3.47 -7.38 16.12
C GLU A 140 -4.48 -6.80 17.12
N ILE A 141 -4.03 -5.99 18.10
CA ILE A 141 -4.93 -5.36 19.09
C ILE A 141 -5.89 -4.38 18.42
N VAL A 142 -5.39 -3.51 17.54
CA VAL A 142 -6.22 -2.54 16.80
C VAL A 142 -7.23 -3.27 15.93
N THR A 143 -6.82 -4.30 15.20
CA THR A 143 -7.71 -5.12 14.35
C THR A 143 -8.77 -5.87 15.18
N GLN A 144 -8.41 -6.46 16.32
CA GLN A 144 -9.36 -7.18 17.18
C GLN A 144 -10.44 -6.24 17.75
N ILE A 145 -10.06 -5.01 18.10
CA ILE A 145 -10.98 -3.95 18.57
C ILE A 145 -11.86 -3.45 17.41
N ALA A 146 -11.26 -3.19 16.25
CA ALA A 146 -11.93 -2.74 15.04
C ALA A 146 -13.05 -3.71 14.59
N ALA A 147 -12.74 -5.00 14.50
CA ALA A 147 -13.69 -6.05 14.16
C ALA A 147 -14.81 -6.17 15.21
N THR A 148 -14.47 -6.09 16.50
CA THR A 148 -15.47 -6.13 17.60
C THR A 148 -16.44 -4.95 17.54
N LEU A 149 -16.00 -3.79 17.04
CA LEU A 149 -16.82 -2.57 16.92
C LEU A 149 -17.49 -2.41 15.54
N GLU A 150 -17.20 -3.28 14.56
CA GLU A 150 -17.54 -3.08 13.15
C GLU A 150 -19.04 -2.82 12.89
N MET A 151 -19.93 -3.52 13.60
CA MET A 151 -21.38 -3.32 13.45
C MET A 151 -21.89 -1.97 13.97
N LEU A 152 -21.07 -1.19 14.69
CA LEU A 152 -21.44 0.13 15.21
C LEU A 152 -21.10 1.27 14.24
N GLY A 153 -20.51 0.97 13.07
CA GLY A 153 -20.32 1.95 12.00
C GLY A 153 -19.34 3.09 12.33
N TRP A 154 -18.26 2.77 13.05
CA TRP A 154 -17.18 3.71 13.32
C TRP A 154 -16.51 4.19 12.02
N ARG A 155 -15.98 5.41 12.05
CA ARG A 155 -15.28 6.06 10.93
C ARG A 155 -13.83 6.37 11.26
N ASP A 156 -13.56 6.82 12.47
CA ASP A 156 -12.22 7.08 12.97
C ASP A 156 -12.03 6.27 14.26
N LEU A 157 -11.17 5.26 14.23
CA LEU A 157 -10.89 4.41 15.40
C LEU A 157 -9.52 4.75 15.96
N ARG A 158 -9.50 5.05 17.27
CA ARG A 158 -8.30 5.35 18.04
C ARG A 158 -8.17 4.40 19.22
N VAL A 159 -6.96 3.91 19.49
CA VAL A 159 -6.71 2.94 20.56
C VAL A 159 -5.53 3.42 21.41
N GLU A 160 -5.88 3.96 22.57
CA GLU A 160 -4.95 4.60 23.49
C GLU A 160 -4.73 3.74 24.73
N ALA A 161 -3.46 3.64 25.16
CA ALA A 161 -3.07 3.04 26.43
C ALA A 161 -2.60 4.11 27.43
N LEU A 162 -2.86 3.85 28.71
CA LEU A 162 -2.47 4.71 29.81
C LEU A 162 -0.99 4.55 30.14
N ASP A 163 -0.19 5.60 29.93
CA ASP A 163 1.22 5.63 30.31
C ASP A 163 1.36 5.58 31.86
N PRO A 164 2.08 4.60 32.42
CA PRO A 164 2.28 4.50 33.87
C PRO A 164 3.18 5.63 34.42
N THR A 165 3.99 6.26 33.58
CA THR A 165 4.97 7.30 33.93
C THR A 165 4.37 8.70 33.86
N THR A 166 3.83 9.08 32.70
CA THR A 166 3.25 10.43 32.50
C THR A 166 1.83 10.56 33.04
N ARG A 167 1.11 9.43 33.17
CA ARG A 167 -0.33 9.36 33.49
C ARG A 167 -1.25 9.91 32.40
N GLU A 168 -0.73 10.09 31.19
CA GLU A 168 -1.49 10.51 30.02
C GLU A 168 -1.88 9.27 29.17
N PHE A 169 -2.95 9.40 28.38
CA PHE A 169 -3.32 8.40 27.38
C PHE A 169 -2.57 8.69 26.07
N ARG A 170 -1.94 7.66 25.51
CA ARG A 170 -1.11 7.72 24.30
C ARG A 170 -1.47 6.57 23.37
N SER A 171 -1.24 6.69 22.06
CA SER A 171 -1.56 5.57 21.15
C SER A 171 -0.74 4.33 21.48
N LEU A 172 -1.26 3.13 21.22
CA LEU A 172 -0.51 1.88 21.41
C LEU A 172 0.86 1.88 20.68
N ALA A 173 0.95 2.57 19.53
CA ALA A 173 2.19 2.69 18.77
C ALA A 173 3.29 3.55 19.47
N ASP A 174 2.94 4.34 20.48
CA ASP A 174 3.91 5.14 21.26
C ASP A 174 4.75 4.31 22.26
N PHE A 175 4.40 3.02 22.45
CA PHE A 175 4.99 2.16 23.49
C PHE A 175 5.95 1.09 22.95
N PHE A 176 5.89 0.75 21.65
CA PHE A 176 6.84 -0.18 21.03
C PHE A 176 8.13 0.53 20.56
N PRO A 177 9.24 -0.19 20.29
CA PRO A 177 10.51 0.42 19.88
C PRO A 177 10.41 1.19 18.55
N PRO A 178 11.06 2.36 18.40
CA PRO A 178 11.02 3.11 17.15
C PRO A 178 11.57 2.29 16.00
N LEU A 179 10.80 2.19 14.91
CA LEU A 179 11.19 1.44 13.72
C LEU A 179 12.35 2.15 13.01
N PRO A 180 13.45 1.43 12.67
CA PRO A 180 14.44 1.94 11.72
C PRO A 180 13.77 2.21 10.38
N ALA A 181 13.90 3.43 9.87
CA ALA A 181 13.58 3.77 8.49
C ALA A 181 14.87 3.62 7.65
N PRO A 182 15.12 2.46 7.01
CA PRO A 182 16.27 2.31 6.12
C PRO A 182 16.21 3.35 5.01
N ARG A 183 17.36 3.90 4.63
CA ARG A 183 17.52 4.77 3.47
C ARG A 183 18.39 4.05 2.44
N LYS A 184 18.05 4.23 1.17
CA LYS A 184 18.78 3.66 0.03
C LYS A 184 20.12 4.39 -0.12
N GLU A 185 21.15 3.74 -0.66
CA GLU A 185 22.44 4.41 -0.89
C GLU A 185 22.31 5.39 -2.07
N THR A 186 21.98 6.64 -1.75
CA THR A 186 21.92 7.73 -2.71
C THR A 186 23.28 8.44 -2.77
N LEU A 187 24.11 8.09 -3.76
CA LEU A 187 25.29 8.90 -4.14
C LEU A 187 24.84 10.17 -4.88
N LEU A 188 24.23 11.09 -4.11
CA LEU A 188 23.67 12.35 -4.56
C LEU A 188 24.42 13.52 -3.88
N ASP A 189 25.17 14.29 -4.67
CA ASP A 189 25.64 15.62 -4.30
C ASP A 189 24.49 16.64 -4.42
N GLU A 190 24.49 17.69 -3.59
CA GLU A 190 23.32 18.55 -3.25
C GLU A 190 22.76 19.49 -4.37
N GLU A 191 22.82 19.16 -5.66
CA GLU A 191 22.20 20.00 -6.72
C GLU A 191 20.83 19.47 -7.20
N GLU A 192 19.74 20.22 -6.90
CA GLU A 192 18.42 20.02 -7.50
C GLU A 192 18.51 20.01 -9.03
N HIS A 193 18.05 18.94 -9.68
CA HIS A 193 17.98 18.82 -11.14
C HIS A 193 16.57 18.37 -11.59
N PRO A 194 15.91 19.09 -12.51
CA PRO A 194 14.57 18.72 -12.96
C PRO A 194 14.62 17.51 -13.92
N SER A 195 14.04 16.39 -13.48
CA SER A 195 14.08 15.10 -14.18
C SER A 195 13.57 15.18 -15.65
N PRO A 196 14.39 14.78 -16.66
CA PRO A 196 13.97 14.71 -18.06
C PRO A 196 12.90 13.63 -18.30
N ARG A 197 12.00 13.87 -19.27
CA ARG A 197 10.87 12.97 -19.55
C ARG A 197 11.32 11.67 -20.22
N ARG A 198 11.15 10.53 -19.52
CA ARG A 198 11.46 9.17 -20.01
C ARG A 198 10.63 8.78 -21.26
N GLY A 199 11.24 8.00 -22.14
CA GLY A 199 10.61 7.39 -23.32
C GLY A 199 9.78 6.15 -22.99
N GLY A 200 8.62 6.34 -22.37
CA GLY A 200 7.63 5.29 -22.07
C GLY A 200 6.24 5.57 -22.69
N VAL A 201 5.24 4.80 -22.28
CA VAL A 201 3.83 5.05 -22.63
C VAL A 201 3.40 6.41 -22.05
N GLN A 202 2.66 7.20 -22.84
CA GLN A 202 2.17 8.52 -22.42
C GLN A 202 0.67 8.51 -22.18
N GLY A 203 0.24 9.14 -21.08
CA GLY A 203 -1.15 9.18 -20.62
C GLY A 203 -1.34 10.17 -19.48
N ALA A 204 -2.41 9.98 -18.70
CA ALA A 204 -2.81 10.92 -17.63
C ALA A 204 -1.86 10.94 -16.42
N LEU A 205 -1.06 9.88 -16.21
CA LEU A 205 -0.10 9.75 -15.11
C LEU A 205 1.37 9.86 -15.58
N THR A 206 1.61 10.43 -16.77
CA THR A 206 2.99 10.63 -17.26
C THR A 206 3.79 11.59 -16.37
N GLY A 207 4.85 11.05 -15.76
CA GLY A 207 5.66 11.77 -14.77
C GLY A 207 5.14 11.66 -13.34
N LYS A 208 4.25 10.69 -13.07
CA LYS A 208 3.83 10.28 -11.73
C LYS A 208 4.41 8.91 -11.39
N THR A 209 4.61 8.66 -10.11
CA THR A 209 5.03 7.35 -9.58
C THR A 209 3.98 6.77 -8.64
N VAL A 210 3.69 5.48 -8.78
CA VAL A 210 2.67 4.80 -7.98
C VAL A 210 3.29 3.57 -7.32
N TYR A 211 3.38 3.63 -5.99
CA TYR A 211 3.77 2.50 -5.16
C TYR A 211 2.53 1.65 -4.85
N VAL A 212 2.60 0.34 -5.08
CA VAL A 212 1.42 -0.55 -5.01
C VAL A 212 1.68 -1.71 -4.07
N SER A 213 0.83 -1.83 -3.05
CA SER A 213 0.74 -3.03 -2.20
C SER A 213 -0.44 -3.89 -2.61
N ALA A 214 -0.26 -5.21 -2.53
CA ALA A 214 -1.28 -6.23 -2.77
C ALA A 214 -1.55 -7.08 -1.51
N GLY A 215 -1.38 -6.49 -0.32
CA GLY A 215 -1.56 -7.19 0.94
C GLY A 215 -0.57 -8.36 1.16
N HIS A 216 -1.06 -9.39 1.85
CA HIS A 216 -0.26 -10.45 2.46
C HIS A 216 0.16 -11.58 1.50
N GLY A 217 1.00 -12.50 1.94
CA GLY A 217 1.58 -13.59 1.14
C GLY A 217 2.18 -14.67 2.04
N TRP A 218 2.86 -15.67 1.46
CA TRP A 218 3.56 -16.70 2.22
C TRP A 218 4.55 -16.10 3.23
N GLN A 219 4.37 -16.46 4.50
CA GLN A 219 5.14 -16.05 5.67
C GLN A 219 5.51 -17.23 6.55
N TRP A 220 6.68 -17.16 7.17
CA TRP A 220 7.08 -18.06 8.24
C TRP A 220 6.43 -17.65 9.56
N ASN A 221 5.59 -18.51 10.13
CA ASN A 221 4.88 -18.23 11.39
C ASN A 221 5.59 -18.79 12.64
N GLY A 222 6.91 -18.96 12.57
CA GLY A 222 7.74 -19.58 13.61
C GLY A 222 7.84 -21.10 13.54
N TYR A 223 6.97 -21.79 12.78
CA TYR A 223 7.00 -23.25 12.65
C TYR A 223 6.63 -23.80 11.26
N ALA A 224 5.94 -23.04 10.42
CA ALA A 224 5.63 -23.40 9.04
C ALA A 224 5.44 -22.17 8.14
N TRP A 225 5.59 -22.38 6.83
CA TRP A 225 5.11 -21.43 5.84
C TRP A 225 3.58 -21.44 5.74
N ARG A 226 2.96 -20.27 5.86
CA ARG A 226 1.50 -20.04 5.80
C ARG A 226 1.20 -18.71 5.13
N THR A 227 0.05 -18.62 4.49
CA THR A 227 -0.59 -17.35 4.12
C THR A 227 -1.18 -16.71 5.38
N GLN A 228 -1.30 -15.39 5.43
CA GLN A 228 -1.82 -14.68 6.60
C GLN A 228 -3.35 -14.77 6.72
N ARG A 229 -4.06 -15.10 5.64
CA ARG A 229 -5.45 -15.56 5.67
C ARG A 229 -5.57 -17.02 5.19
N PRO A 230 -6.52 -17.78 5.74
CA PRO A 230 -6.88 -19.11 5.25
C PRO A 230 -7.79 -18.98 4.01
N PRO A 231 -8.19 -20.09 3.37
CA PRO A 231 -9.25 -20.08 2.39
C PRO A 231 -10.57 -19.61 3.01
N TYR A 232 -11.08 -18.46 2.56
CA TYR A 232 -12.36 -17.88 2.95
C TYR A 232 -13.30 -17.71 1.75
N PRO A 233 -14.63 -17.75 1.95
CA PRO A 233 -15.33 -18.14 3.17
C PRO A 233 -15.17 -19.62 3.52
N ASN A 234 -15.22 -19.93 4.80
CA ASN A 234 -15.05 -21.28 5.33
C ASN A 234 -16.29 -22.18 5.06
N PRO A 235 -16.17 -23.52 5.21
CA PRO A 235 -17.27 -24.44 4.93
C PRO A 235 -18.52 -24.12 5.78
N PRO A 236 -19.73 -24.06 5.19
CA PRO A 236 -20.16 -24.83 4.02
C PRO A 236 -19.99 -24.17 2.64
N TYR A 237 -19.33 -23.00 2.53
CA TYR A 237 -19.07 -22.38 1.23
C TYR A 237 -18.18 -23.25 0.32
N ILE A 238 -18.32 -23.09 -1.00
CA ILE A 238 -17.65 -23.91 -2.02
C ILE A 238 -16.87 -23.01 -2.97
N GLY A 239 -15.57 -23.30 -3.14
CA GLY A 239 -14.65 -22.47 -3.92
C GLY A 239 -14.25 -21.18 -3.21
N PRO A 240 -13.67 -21.25 -1.98
CA PRO A 240 -13.06 -20.10 -1.31
C PRO A 240 -11.86 -19.54 -2.07
N ILE A 241 -11.53 -18.28 -1.78
CA ILE A 241 -10.28 -17.62 -2.18
C ILE A 241 -9.29 -17.61 -1.01
N ILE A 242 -8.00 -17.43 -1.32
CA ILE A 242 -7.00 -17.01 -0.33
C ILE A 242 -6.73 -15.53 -0.61
N GLU A 243 -7.03 -14.66 0.35
CA GLU A 243 -6.93 -13.19 0.20
C GLU A 243 -5.52 -12.75 -0.23
N ASP A 244 -4.49 -13.27 0.45
CA ASP A 244 -3.06 -13.06 0.14
C ASP A 244 -2.71 -13.22 -1.36
N HIS A 245 -3.39 -14.14 -2.05
CA HIS A 245 -3.12 -14.49 -3.45
C HIS A 245 -4.12 -13.80 -4.39
N ASN A 246 -5.40 -13.69 -4.02
CA ASN A 246 -6.43 -13.06 -4.84
C ASN A 246 -6.18 -11.54 -5.02
N ASN A 247 -5.70 -10.86 -3.98
CA ASN A 247 -5.23 -9.48 -4.10
C ASN A 247 -4.06 -9.36 -5.09
N ALA A 248 -3.09 -10.28 -5.01
CA ALA A 248 -1.92 -10.30 -5.90
C ALA A 248 -2.31 -10.55 -7.36
N GLU A 249 -3.22 -11.50 -7.62
CA GLU A 249 -3.80 -11.76 -8.94
C GLU A 249 -4.50 -10.50 -9.48
N ALA A 250 -5.35 -9.85 -8.68
CA ALA A 250 -6.08 -8.65 -9.11
C ALA A 250 -5.15 -7.46 -9.39
N VAL A 251 -4.15 -7.25 -8.53
CA VAL A 251 -3.15 -6.19 -8.72
C VAL A 251 -2.28 -6.46 -9.95
N ASN A 252 -1.66 -7.64 -10.05
CA ASN A 252 -0.70 -7.97 -11.09
C ASN A 252 -1.34 -8.06 -12.48
N GLN A 253 -2.54 -8.65 -12.59
CA GLN A 253 -3.22 -8.81 -13.89
C GLN A 253 -3.91 -7.52 -14.39
N TYR A 254 -4.33 -6.62 -13.50
CA TYR A 254 -5.15 -5.46 -13.88
C TYR A 254 -4.60 -4.12 -13.39
N LEU A 255 -4.38 -3.91 -12.09
CA LEU A 255 -4.04 -2.56 -11.58
C LEU A 255 -2.70 -2.07 -12.10
N LEU A 256 -1.63 -2.88 -12.00
CA LEU A 256 -0.31 -2.47 -12.48
C LEU A 256 -0.33 -2.12 -13.97
N GLN A 257 -1.09 -2.89 -14.77
CA GLN A 257 -1.21 -2.67 -16.20
C GLN A 257 -2.02 -1.40 -16.55
N TYR A 258 -3.07 -1.05 -15.78
CA TYR A 258 -3.78 0.22 -15.97
C TYR A 258 -2.90 1.42 -15.66
N LEU A 259 -2.16 1.39 -14.55
CA LEU A 259 -1.25 2.47 -14.14
C LEU A 259 -0.12 2.67 -15.16
N GLN A 260 0.53 1.59 -15.62
CA GLN A 260 1.55 1.64 -16.68
C GLN A 260 1.00 2.19 -18.00
N ASN A 261 -0.21 1.78 -18.41
CA ASN A 261 -0.86 2.28 -19.64
C ASN A 261 -1.27 3.76 -19.53
N ALA A 262 -1.45 4.28 -18.32
CA ALA A 262 -1.63 5.71 -18.07
C ALA A 262 -0.31 6.50 -18.04
N GLY A 263 0.84 5.83 -18.16
CA GLY A 263 2.17 6.43 -18.19
C GLY A 263 2.82 6.64 -16.82
N ALA A 264 2.31 6.04 -15.75
CA ALA A 264 2.96 6.05 -14.45
C ALA A 264 4.20 5.14 -14.43
N MET A 265 5.21 5.51 -13.64
CA MET A 265 6.18 4.54 -13.13
C MET A 265 5.55 3.78 -11.96
N VAL A 266 5.67 2.46 -11.92
CA VAL A 266 4.90 1.62 -10.98
C VAL A 266 5.78 0.63 -10.25
N TRP A 267 5.86 0.78 -8.92
CA TRP A 267 6.70 -0.01 -8.02
C TRP A 267 5.83 -0.88 -7.09
N PRO A 268 5.82 -2.22 -7.27
CA PRO A 268 5.02 -3.10 -6.44
C PRO A 268 5.82 -3.53 -5.20
N ALA A 269 5.16 -3.66 -4.04
CA ALA A 269 5.78 -4.16 -2.80
C ALA A 269 5.88 -5.70 -2.74
N ARG A 270 5.50 -6.40 -3.82
CA ARG A 270 5.58 -7.85 -4.07
C ARG A 270 5.91 -8.07 -5.54
N GLU A 271 6.37 -9.27 -5.92
CA GLU A 271 6.71 -9.58 -7.31
C GLU A 271 5.49 -9.49 -8.23
N ARG A 272 5.68 -8.93 -9.43
CA ARG A 272 4.61 -8.75 -10.42
C ARG A 272 4.53 -9.88 -11.44
N ASP A 273 5.66 -10.50 -11.76
CA ASP A 273 5.70 -11.57 -12.74
C ASP A 273 5.22 -12.89 -12.12
N MET A 274 4.19 -13.46 -12.73
CA MET A 274 3.59 -14.73 -12.30
C MET A 274 4.33 -15.96 -12.83
N ASN A 275 5.42 -15.77 -13.59
CA ASN A 275 6.26 -16.81 -14.15
C ASN A 275 7.27 -17.35 -13.11
N THR A 276 7.23 -18.67 -12.87
CA THR A 276 8.10 -19.36 -11.88
C THR A 276 9.56 -19.52 -12.32
N ILE A 277 9.88 -19.13 -13.56
CA ILE A 277 11.26 -19.11 -14.07
C ILE A 277 11.88 -17.74 -13.78
N SER A 278 13.11 -17.73 -13.26
CA SER A 278 13.97 -16.55 -13.19
C SER A 278 15.36 -16.91 -13.74
N ILE A 279 15.88 -16.10 -14.66
CA ILE A 279 17.27 -16.19 -15.12
C ILE A 279 17.91 -14.81 -14.99
N VAL A 280 18.95 -14.72 -14.16
CA VAL A 280 19.84 -13.55 -14.09
C VAL A 280 20.99 -13.77 -15.08
N VAL A 281 21.41 -12.69 -15.73
CA VAL A 281 22.64 -12.59 -16.50
C VAL A 281 23.41 -11.41 -15.92
N ASP A 282 24.44 -11.69 -15.14
CA ASP A 282 25.39 -10.65 -14.71
C ASP A 282 26.43 -10.40 -15.82
N ASP A 283 27.25 -9.36 -15.65
CA ASP A 283 28.33 -9.04 -16.58
C ASP A 283 29.62 -9.84 -16.31
N ASP A 284 29.86 -10.24 -15.05
CA ASP A 284 31.03 -11.03 -14.63
C ASP A 284 30.77 -12.54 -14.39
N ASP A 285 29.50 -13.00 -14.25
CA ASP A 285 29.10 -14.42 -14.18
C ASP A 285 28.31 -14.95 -15.43
N PRO A 286 28.94 -15.02 -16.62
CA PRO A 286 28.34 -15.66 -17.79
C PRO A 286 28.46 -17.20 -17.74
N THR A 287 27.31 -17.88 -17.78
CA THR A 287 27.21 -19.36 -17.67
C THR A 287 27.27 -20.05 -19.06
N THR A 288 26.78 -21.30 -19.16
CA THR A 288 26.64 -21.99 -20.47
C THR A 288 25.42 -21.49 -21.26
N ASP A 289 24.34 -21.14 -20.56
CA ASP A 289 23.05 -20.78 -21.16
C ASP A 289 22.75 -19.28 -21.12
N THR A 290 23.57 -18.52 -20.38
CA THR A 290 23.60 -17.06 -20.32
C THR A 290 24.86 -16.50 -20.98
N GLY A 291 25.00 -15.19 -21.11
CA GLY A 291 26.26 -14.58 -21.53
C GLY A 291 26.19 -13.09 -21.83
N TYR A 292 27.26 -12.39 -21.44
CA TYR A 292 27.49 -10.95 -21.62
C TYR A 292 28.54 -10.66 -22.70
N VAL A 293 28.34 -9.61 -23.51
CA VAL A 293 29.27 -9.17 -24.58
C VAL A 293 29.27 -7.65 -24.70
N GLU A 294 30.47 -7.06 -24.85
CA GLU A 294 30.66 -5.62 -25.06
C GLU A 294 31.12 -5.26 -26.47
N THR A 295 30.79 -4.05 -26.90
CA THR A 295 31.50 -3.33 -27.97
C THR A 295 31.87 -1.93 -27.50
N GLY A 296 32.91 -1.33 -28.11
CA GLY A 296 33.45 -0.04 -27.69
C GLY A 296 34.53 -0.18 -26.61
N VAL A 297 34.56 0.74 -25.66
CA VAL A 297 35.48 0.73 -24.50
C VAL A 297 34.67 0.92 -23.23
N TRP A 298 34.83 0.00 -22.28
CA TRP A 298 34.15 -0.03 -20.99
C TRP A 298 35.16 -0.23 -19.85
N THR A 299 34.86 0.36 -18.70
CA THR A 299 35.73 0.40 -17.52
C THR A 299 35.08 -0.32 -16.34
N THR A 300 35.85 -1.16 -15.65
CA THR A 300 35.46 -1.90 -14.43
C THR A 300 35.34 -0.97 -13.22
N THR A 301 34.36 -1.21 -12.34
CA THR A 301 34.33 -0.71 -10.95
C THR A 301 33.97 -1.86 -10.01
N VAL A 302 34.88 -2.25 -9.09
CA VAL A 302 34.78 -3.50 -8.30
C VAL A 302 34.21 -3.26 -6.90
N GLY A 303 33.38 -4.20 -6.42
CA GLY A 303 32.84 -4.22 -5.06
C GLY A 303 31.63 -3.31 -4.88
N ALA A 304 30.81 -3.18 -5.93
CA ALA A 304 29.71 -2.24 -6.03
C ALA A 304 28.69 -2.55 -7.15
N GLY A 305 28.80 -3.71 -7.81
CA GLY A 305 27.78 -4.22 -8.75
C GLY A 305 26.68 -5.01 -8.04
N TYR A 306 25.86 -5.73 -8.79
CA TYR A 306 24.88 -6.67 -8.25
C TYR A 306 25.54 -7.73 -7.34
N GLN A 307 24.93 -8.06 -6.19
CA GLN A 307 25.53 -8.96 -5.17
C GLN A 307 26.96 -8.57 -4.72
N ASP A 308 27.29 -7.27 -4.69
CA ASP A 308 28.63 -6.73 -4.39
C ASP A 308 29.74 -7.13 -5.40
N SER A 309 29.35 -7.47 -6.65
CA SER A 309 30.25 -7.81 -7.78
C SER A 309 31.00 -6.58 -8.34
N ASP A 310 31.57 -6.69 -9.55
CA ASP A 310 32.01 -5.53 -10.34
C ASP A 310 30.93 -5.07 -11.34
N TYR A 311 31.04 -3.83 -11.82
CA TYR A 311 30.15 -3.28 -12.85
C TYR A 311 30.94 -2.55 -13.95
N ARG A 312 30.32 -2.46 -15.13
CA ARG A 312 30.89 -1.85 -16.33
C ARG A 312 30.36 -0.43 -16.52
N TRP A 313 31.21 0.50 -16.94
CA TRP A 313 30.73 1.84 -17.36
C TRP A 313 31.49 2.44 -18.52
N THR A 314 30.84 3.37 -19.23
CA THR A 314 31.44 4.19 -20.29
C THR A 314 30.78 5.57 -20.39
N GLU A 315 31.38 6.49 -21.16
CA GLU A 315 30.83 7.83 -21.37
C GLU A 315 29.74 7.82 -22.46
N THR A 316 28.68 8.60 -22.26
CA THR A 316 27.60 8.77 -23.23
C THR A 316 28.00 9.64 -24.42
N VAL A 317 27.38 9.35 -25.57
CA VAL A 317 27.51 10.12 -26.81
C VAL A 317 26.15 10.53 -27.36
N THR A 318 26.07 11.73 -27.93
CA THR A 318 24.92 12.16 -28.73
C THR A 318 25.06 11.69 -30.18
N GLY A 319 23.98 11.14 -30.75
CA GLY A 319 23.97 10.60 -32.11
C GLY A 319 24.16 9.09 -32.14
N THR A 320 25.01 8.59 -33.04
CA THR A 320 25.27 7.15 -33.19
C THR A 320 26.02 6.59 -31.98
N PRO A 321 25.54 5.51 -31.33
CA PRO A 321 26.27 4.89 -30.23
C PRO A 321 27.63 4.35 -30.69
N ALA A 322 28.63 4.48 -29.82
CA ALA A 322 30.01 4.04 -30.04
C ALA A 322 30.40 2.83 -29.16
N ALA A 323 29.57 2.50 -28.17
CA ALA A 323 29.73 1.37 -27.27
C ALA A 323 28.37 0.72 -26.97
N THR A 324 28.38 -0.59 -26.78
CA THR A 324 27.21 -1.38 -26.38
C THR A 324 27.58 -2.40 -25.32
N ALA A 325 26.63 -2.72 -24.45
CA ALA A 325 26.63 -3.86 -23.55
C ALA A 325 25.47 -4.78 -23.96
N THR A 326 25.61 -6.10 -23.83
CA THR A 326 24.64 -7.05 -24.40
C THR A 326 24.55 -8.33 -23.59
N TRP A 327 23.37 -8.56 -23.00
CA TRP A 327 23.03 -9.75 -22.24
C TRP A 327 22.23 -10.70 -23.13
N THR A 328 22.52 -12.00 -23.05
CA THR A 328 21.71 -13.04 -23.68
C THR A 328 21.41 -14.17 -22.70
N ALA A 329 20.21 -14.74 -22.82
CA ALA A 329 19.77 -15.88 -22.04
C ALA A 329 18.98 -16.86 -22.92
N THR A 330 19.12 -18.16 -22.68
CA THR A 330 18.30 -19.19 -23.33
C THR A 330 17.15 -19.55 -22.39
N LEU A 331 15.95 -19.01 -22.65
CA LEU A 331 14.81 -19.26 -21.75
C LEU A 331 14.25 -20.67 -22.00
N PRO A 332 13.81 -21.42 -20.97
CA PRO A 332 13.46 -22.84 -21.12
C PRO A 332 12.04 -23.09 -21.68
N ALA A 333 11.18 -22.07 -21.75
CA ALA A 333 9.78 -22.21 -22.17
C ALA A 333 9.27 -21.00 -22.97
N ASP A 334 8.26 -21.23 -23.82
CA ASP A 334 7.45 -20.16 -24.40
C ASP A 334 6.66 -19.46 -23.28
N GLY A 335 6.67 -18.12 -23.24
CA GLY A 335 5.98 -17.40 -22.17
C GLY A 335 6.04 -15.88 -22.26
N ARG A 336 5.32 -15.25 -21.34
CA ARG A 336 5.55 -13.85 -20.95
C ARG A 336 6.52 -13.85 -19.79
N TYR A 337 7.45 -12.89 -19.80
CA TYR A 337 8.44 -12.68 -18.76
C TYR A 337 8.59 -11.17 -18.56
N ALA A 338 8.58 -10.72 -17.31
CA ALA A 338 9.06 -9.40 -16.97
C ALA A 338 10.59 -9.36 -17.17
N VAL A 339 11.09 -8.23 -17.66
CA VAL A 339 12.52 -7.97 -17.77
C VAL A 339 12.89 -6.85 -16.81
N TYR A 340 13.92 -7.11 -16.01
CA TYR A 340 14.48 -6.17 -15.04
C TYR A 340 15.95 -5.91 -15.36
N VAL A 341 16.43 -4.72 -15.03
CA VAL A 341 17.83 -4.33 -15.09
C VAL A 341 18.30 -3.90 -13.70
N TRP A 342 19.55 -4.20 -13.35
CA TRP A 342 20.24 -3.60 -12.22
C TRP A 342 21.24 -2.57 -12.73
N TYR A 343 21.59 -1.58 -11.90
CA TYR A 343 22.65 -0.61 -12.16
C TYR A 343 22.97 0.17 -10.88
N ARG A 344 24.21 0.63 -10.73
CA ARG A 344 24.58 1.56 -9.64
C ARG A 344 24.34 3.02 -10.03
N SER A 345 23.34 3.63 -9.40
CA SER A 345 22.89 5.01 -9.61
C SER A 345 23.84 6.10 -9.07
N GLY A 346 23.58 7.36 -9.42
CA GLY A 346 24.31 8.55 -8.95
C GLY A 346 24.17 9.78 -9.85
N THR A 347 24.53 10.97 -9.36
CA THR A 347 24.30 12.26 -10.08
C THR A 347 24.83 12.29 -11.52
N ASN A 348 26.00 11.71 -11.77
CA ASN A 348 26.67 11.80 -13.07
C ASN A 348 26.19 10.78 -14.12
N ARG A 349 25.12 10.03 -13.83
CA ARG A 349 24.62 8.95 -14.70
C ARG A 349 23.79 9.48 -15.88
N ALA A 350 23.56 8.61 -16.87
CA ALA A 350 22.72 8.90 -18.03
C ALA A 350 21.23 9.03 -17.62
N PRO A 351 20.55 10.15 -17.94
CA PRO A 351 19.12 10.34 -17.66
C PRO A 351 18.19 9.55 -18.61
N ASP A 352 18.76 8.88 -19.61
CA ASP A 352 18.07 8.20 -20.69
C ASP A 352 18.90 7.03 -21.23
N ALA A 353 19.36 6.13 -20.35
CA ALA A 353 20.05 4.90 -20.75
C ALA A 353 19.14 4.05 -21.67
N HIS A 354 19.56 3.87 -22.92
CA HIS A 354 18.79 3.18 -23.96
C HIS A 354 18.96 1.65 -23.90
N TYR A 355 18.00 0.95 -23.29
CA TYR A 355 17.91 -0.51 -23.32
C TYR A 355 16.96 -0.99 -24.42
N THR A 356 17.42 -1.83 -25.33
CA THR A 356 16.58 -2.50 -26.34
C THR A 356 16.42 -3.97 -26.00
N VAL A 357 15.18 -4.41 -25.78
CA VAL A 357 14.81 -5.81 -25.58
C VAL A 357 14.44 -6.41 -26.94
N HIS A 358 15.08 -7.51 -27.33
CA HIS A 358 14.71 -8.29 -28.51
C HIS A 358 13.90 -9.51 -28.07
N HIS A 359 12.66 -9.62 -28.56
CA HIS A 359 11.66 -10.58 -28.10
C HIS A 359 10.86 -11.16 -29.28
N ALA A 360 10.02 -12.17 -29.05
CA ALA A 360 9.30 -12.89 -30.12
C ALA A 360 8.27 -12.02 -30.90
N GLY A 361 8.07 -10.76 -30.50
CA GLY A 361 7.24 -9.77 -31.19
C GLY A 361 8.04 -8.73 -32.00
N GLY A 362 9.38 -8.73 -31.92
CA GLY A 362 10.24 -7.72 -32.53
C GLY A 362 11.27 -7.18 -31.54
N GLU A 363 11.50 -5.86 -31.57
CA GLU A 363 12.37 -5.15 -30.65
C GLU A 363 11.62 -3.98 -30.00
N THR A 364 11.89 -3.73 -28.72
CA THR A 364 11.34 -2.60 -27.96
C THR A 364 12.46 -1.88 -27.23
N THR A 365 12.64 -0.59 -27.48
CA THR A 365 13.59 0.26 -26.74
C THR A 365 12.89 1.01 -25.62
N VAL A 366 13.48 0.97 -24.42
CA VAL A 366 13.03 1.66 -23.21
C VAL A 366 14.17 2.56 -22.71
N MET A 367 13.81 3.75 -22.24
CA MET A 367 14.75 4.72 -21.65
C MET A 367 14.67 4.66 -20.13
N VAL A 368 15.78 4.30 -19.48
CA VAL A 368 15.91 4.27 -18.02
C VAL A 368 16.80 5.43 -17.59
N ASP A 369 16.28 6.30 -16.72
CA ASP A 369 17.13 7.27 -16.04
C ASP A 369 17.92 6.53 -14.94
N GLN A 370 19.24 6.48 -15.11
CA GLN A 370 20.18 5.82 -14.20
C GLN A 370 20.64 6.73 -13.04
N GLN A 371 20.21 8.00 -12.97
CA GLN A 371 20.56 8.89 -11.86
C GLN A 371 19.86 8.45 -10.55
N HIS A 372 18.65 7.92 -10.67
CA HIS A 372 17.80 7.43 -9.58
C HIS A 372 17.40 5.96 -9.79
N HIS A 373 16.76 5.33 -8.80
CA HIS A 373 16.21 3.95 -8.87
C HIS A 373 17.19 2.81 -9.24
N GLY A 374 18.50 3.03 -9.09
CA GLY A 374 19.49 1.95 -9.15
C GLY A 374 19.51 1.13 -7.85
N ILE A 375 20.50 0.25 -7.71
CA ILE A 375 20.70 -0.58 -6.50
C ILE A 375 19.41 -1.36 -6.11
N THR A 376 18.66 -1.79 -7.13
CA THR A 376 17.43 -2.59 -7.06
C THR A 376 17.12 -3.15 -8.46
N TRP A 377 16.13 -4.03 -8.57
CA TRP A 377 15.66 -4.54 -9.86
C TRP A 377 14.69 -3.56 -10.53
N HIS A 378 15.19 -2.72 -11.45
CA HIS A 378 14.37 -1.78 -12.20
C HIS A 378 13.63 -2.49 -13.35
N TYR A 379 12.29 -2.54 -13.28
CA TYR A 379 11.45 -3.15 -14.31
C TYR A 379 11.45 -2.33 -15.61
N ILE A 380 11.70 -2.98 -16.75
CA ILE A 380 11.70 -2.37 -18.09
C ILE A 380 10.66 -2.96 -19.05
N GLY A 381 9.69 -3.75 -18.55
CA GLY A 381 8.53 -4.22 -19.32
C GLY A 381 8.34 -5.74 -19.33
N ASP A 382 7.11 -6.16 -19.66
CA ASP A 382 6.75 -7.56 -19.93
C ASP A 382 6.88 -7.89 -21.42
N TYR A 383 7.65 -8.93 -21.74
CA TYR A 383 7.97 -9.33 -23.11
C TYR A 383 7.62 -10.81 -23.37
N GLY A 384 7.26 -11.12 -24.62
CA GLY A 384 6.95 -12.50 -25.04
C GLY A 384 8.19 -13.16 -25.64
N PHE A 385 8.60 -14.29 -25.09
CA PHE A 385 9.77 -15.06 -25.55
C PHE A 385 9.38 -16.50 -25.92
N ARG A 386 10.32 -17.21 -26.56
CA ARG A 386 10.17 -18.61 -26.96
C ARG A 386 11.21 -19.50 -26.28
N GLY A 387 10.82 -20.72 -25.93
CA GLY A 387 11.68 -21.71 -25.31
C GLY A 387 12.78 -22.18 -26.26
N GLY A 388 14.03 -22.15 -25.79
CA GLY A 388 15.21 -22.55 -26.58
C GLY A 388 15.65 -21.55 -27.66
N GLU A 389 14.93 -20.45 -27.86
CA GLU A 389 15.44 -19.28 -28.58
C GLU A 389 16.18 -18.35 -27.59
N LYS A 390 17.10 -17.52 -28.10
CA LYS A 390 17.82 -16.55 -27.25
C LYS A 390 16.98 -15.31 -27.00
N ALA A 391 16.68 -15.04 -25.73
CA ALA A 391 16.32 -13.71 -25.26
C ALA A 391 17.57 -12.81 -25.25
N GLN A 392 17.40 -11.53 -25.53
CA GLN A 392 18.51 -10.57 -25.60
C GLN A 392 18.07 -9.17 -25.13
N VAL A 393 18.95 -8.52 -24.36
CA VAL A 393 18.87 -7.09 -24.03
C VAL A 393 20.16 -6.42 -24.47
N VAL A 394 20.06 -5.24 -25.08
CA VAL A 394 21.20 -4.44 -25.54
C VAL A 394 21.11 -3.05 -24.93
N LEU A 395 22.11 -2.66 -24.14
CA LEU A 395 22.29 -1.27 -23.70
C LEU A 395 23.28 -0.58 -24.65
N THR A 396 23.02 0.69 -24.97
CA THR A 396 23.92 1.52 -25.79
C THR A 396 24.36 2.76 -25.02
N ASN A 397 25.53 3.31 -25.35
CA ASN A 397 25.97 4.60 -24.79
C ASN A 397 25.37 5.83 -25.48
N GLN A 398 24.26 5.69 -26.21
CA GLN A 398 23.52 6.82 -26.75
C GLN A 398 22.70 7.50 -25.64
N SER A 399 22.70 8.83 -25.63
CA SER A 399 21.91 9.69 -24.73
C SER A 399 21.64 11.05 -25.40
N VAL A 400 20.69 11.83 -24.89
CA VAL A 400 20.56 13.28 -25.18
C VAL A 400 21.68 14.12 -24.56
N VAL A 401 22.42 13.56 -23.59
CA VAL A 401 23.60 14.15 -22.93
C VAL A 401 24.88 13.48 -23.47
N THR A 402 25.99 14.22 -23.52
CA THR A 402 27.33 13.70 -23.85
C THR A 402 28.23 13.82 -22.63
N GLY A 403 28.99 12.77 -22.30
CA GLY A 403 29.92 12.74 -21.16
C GLY A 403 29.28 12.46 -19.80
N ALA A 404 27.99 12.12 -19.76
CA ALA A 404 27.40 11.43 -18.61
C ALA A 404 27.85 9.96 -18.60
N VAL A 405 27.73 9.28 -17.47
CA VAL A 405 28.15 7.87 -17.32
C VAL A 405 26.97 6.93 -17.55
N VAL A 406 27.10 5.99 -18.48
CA VAL A 406 26.17 4.85 -18.58
C VAL A 406 26.79 3.63 -17.90
N VAL A 407 25.99 2.91 -17.12
CA VAL A 407 26.38 1.67 -16.39
C VAL A 407 25.72 0.45 -17.02
N ALA A 408 26.50 -0.62 -17.19
CA ALA A 408 26.06 -1.97 -17.46
C ALA A 408 26.48 -2.87 -16.27
N ASP A 409 25.59 -3.80 -15.92
CA ASP A 409 25.60 -4.61 -14.69
C ASP A 409 24.66 -5.82 -14.99
N ALA A 410 23.83 -6.30 -14.06
CA ALA A 410 22.95 -7.45 -14.28
C ALA A 410 21.60 -7.17 -15.00
N VAL A 411 21.07 -8.21 -15.68
CA VAL A 411 19.71 -8.28 -16.25
C VAL A 411 18.99 -9.53 -15.77
N ARG A 412 17.72 -9.42 -15.36
CA ARG A 412 16.87 -10.56 -14.94
C ARG A 412 15.67 -10.74 -15.87
N PHE A 413 15.49 -11.95 -16.38
CA PHE A 413 14.29 -12.40 -17.08
C PHE A 413 13.44 -13.24 -16.13
N GLY A 414 12.22 -12.81 -15.84
CA GLY A 414 11.25 -13.57 -15.06
C GLY A 414 11.09 -13.18 -13.58
N GLY A 415 10.03 -13.70 -12.97
CA GLY A 415 9.73 -13.58 -11.54
C GLY A 415 10.48 -14.59 -10.69
N GLY A 416 10.39 -15.88 -11.03
CA GLY A 416 11.04 -16.97 -10.32
C GLY A 416 10.26 -17.52 -9.11
N ASP A 417 10.73 -18.64 -8.60
CA ASP A 417 10.36 -19.16 -7.28
C ASP A 417 11.32 -18.65 -6.18
N PHE A 418 10.85 -18.65 -4.93
CA PHE A 418 11.63 -18.47 -3.72
C PHE A 418 12.04 -19.86 -3.22
N ASP A 419 13.18 -20.31 -3.72
CA ASP A 419 13.76 -21.66 -3.59
C ASP A 419 15.13 -21.68 -2.91
N ASP A 420 15.66 -20.51 -2.52
CA ASP A 420 16.83 -20.34 -1.67
C ASP A 420 16.65 -19.13 -0.71
N LEU A 421 17.33 -19.17 0.44
CA LEU A 421 17.32 -18.13 1.48
C LEU A 421 18.54 -17.20 1.44
N THR A 422 19.47 -17.37 0.50
CA THR A 422 20.66 -16.50 0.39
C THR A 422 20.26 -15.03 0.23
N GLY A 423 20.85 -14.16 1.06
CA GLY A 423 20.55 -12.73 1.07
C GLY A 423 19.25 -12.33 1.79
N ILE A 424 18.53 -13.27 2.40
CA ILE A 424 17.27 -13.03 3.10
C ILE A 424 17.43 -13.30 4.60
N GLU A 425 17.28 -12.26 5.44
CA GLU A 425 17.21 -12.43 6.89
C GLU A 425 15.83 -13.00 7.27
N THR A 426 15.83 -14.17 7.92
CA THR A 426 14.61 -14.80 8.44
C THR A 426 14.92 -15.89 9.48
N GLU A 427 13.93 -16.22 10.33
CA GLU A 427 13.97 -17.40 11.20
C GLU A 427 13.59 -18.72 10.48
N ALA A 428 13.14 -18.64 9.22
CA ALA A 428 12.76 -19.82 8.45
C ALA A 428 13.99 -20.72 8.17
N PRO A 429 13.97 -22.01 8.52
CA PRO A 429 15.10 -22.92 8.28
C PRO A 429 15.12 -23.55 6.87
N TYR A 430 14.16 -23.19 6.01
CA TYR A 430 14.05 -23.60 4.61
C TYR A 430 13.17 -22.59 3.84
N PRO A 431 13.40 -22.39 2.52
CA PRO A 431 12.55 -21.55 1.67
C PRO A 431 11.13 -22.15 1.50
N PRO A 432 10.14 -21.39 1.00
CA PRO A 432 8.77 -21.88 0.87
C PRO A 432 8.52 -22.81 -0.32
N ASP A 433 9.43 -22.84 -1.31
CA ASP A 433 9.25 -23.46 -2.63
C ASP A 433 7.97 -22.91 -3.32
N LYS A 434 7.94 -21.57 -3.50
CA LYS A 434 6.78 -20.82 -4.01
C LYS A 434 7.15 -19.71 -5.00
N PRO A 435 6.29 -19.42 -6.00
CA PRO A 435 6.47 -18.28 -6.89
C PRO A 435 6.58 -16.98 -6.10
N TRP A 436 7.54 -16.12 -6.45
CA TRP A 436 7.79 -14.87 -5.71
C TRP A 436 6.57 -13.93 -5.64
N TRP A 437 5.61 -14.05 -6.57
CA TRP A 437 4.36 -13.27 -6.54
C TRP A 437 3.40 -13.72 -5.43
N GLU A 438 3.45 -15.00 -5.02
CA GLU A 438 2.71 -15.50 -3.84
C GLU A 438 3.39 -15.13 -2.51
N VAL A 439 4.66 -14.72 -2.55
CA VAL A 439 5.47 -14.43 -1.34
C VAL A 439 5.12 -13.06 -0.75
N ALA A 440 5.21 -12.95 0.58
CA ALA A 440 4.93 -11.73 1.31
C ALA A 440 6.00 -10.63 1.12
N ALA A 441 5.60 -9.39 1.37
CA ALA A 441 6.44 -8.21 1.17
C ALA A 441 7.74 -8.28 1.99
N TYR A 442 7.69 -8.80 3.22
CA TYR A 442 8.85 -8.97 4.11
C TYR A 442 10.10 -9.57 3.44
N TYR A 443 9.92 -10.56 2.56
CA TYR A 443 11.01 -11.24 1.85
C TYR A 443 11.30 -10.57 0.51
N TYR A 444 10.25 -10.15 -0.21
CA TYR A 444 10.41 -9.54 -1.52
C TYR A 444 11.22 -8.24 -1.46
N VAL A 445 11.00 -7.38 -0.47
CA VAL A 445 11.74 -6.11 -0.34
C VAL A 445 13.24 -6.34 -0.09
N GLN A 446 13.60 -7.46 0.56
CA GLN A 446 15.00 -7.89 0.72
C GLN A 446 15.61 -8.36 -0.60
N ARG A 447 14.86 -9.14 -1.39
CA ARG A 447 15.22 -9.49 -2.78
C ARG A 447 15.39 -8.27 -3.70
N MET A 448 14.74 -7.15 -3.36
CA MET A 448 14.86 -5.86 -4.04
C MET A 448 15.98 -4.96 -3.48
N GLY A 449 16.77 -5.43 -2.50
CA GLY A 449 17.95 -4.74 -1.97
C GLY A 449 17.71 -3.90 -0.70
N MET A 450 16.50 -3.87 -0.14
CA MET A 450 16.26 -3.21 1.13
C MET A 450 16.65 -4.11 2.31
N THR A 451 17.36 -3.57 3.30
CA THR A 451 17.67 -4.30 4.55
C THR A 451 16.40 -4.83 5.23
N ALA A 452 16.53 -5.94 5.96
CA ALA A 452 15.43 -6.64 6.62
C ALA A 452 14.43 -5.70 7.34
N PRO A 453 13.15 -5.67 6.93
CA PRO A 453 12.12 -4.89 7.61
C PRO A 453 11.73 -5.54 8.93
N TYR A 454 11.03 -4.79 9.80
CA TYR A 454 10.57 -5.32 11.09
C TYR A 454 9.46 -6.38 10.95
N GLY A 455 8.58 -6.24 9.95
CA GLY A 455 7.49 -7.17 9.70
C GLY A 455 6.75 -6.88 8.39
N ASP A 456 5.98 -7.84 7.88
CA ASP A 456 5.29 -7.79 6.57
C ASP A 456 4.39 -6.56 6.37
N VAL A 457 3.64 -6.15 7.41
CA VAL A 457 2.74 -4.99 7.34
C VAL A 457 3.50 -3.67 7.13
N THR A 458 4.62 -3.48 7.85
CA THR A 458 5.42 -2.25 7.77
C THR A 458 6.45 -2.28 6.65
N ALA A 459 6.82 -3.47 6.14
CA ALA A 459 7.74 -3.63 5.02
C ALA A 459 7.32 -2.85 3.77
N ARG A 460 6.01 -2.79 3.46
CA ARG A 460 5.47 -2.19 2.24
C ARG A 460 5.61 -0.66 2.17
N PRO A 461 5.12 0.14 3.16
CA PRO A 461 5.34 1.58 3.16
C PRO A 461 6.80 1.95 3.37
N ILE A 462 7.55 1.16 4.15
CA ILE A 462 8.99 1.39 4.35
C ILE A 462 9.74 1.19 3.02
N TYR A 463 9.43 0.15 2.24
CA TYR A 463 10.02 -0.06 0.92
C TYR A 463 9.62 1.02 -0.09
N ALA A 464 8.34 1.41 -0.13
CA ALA A 464 7.88 2.51 -0.98
C ALA A 464 8.69 3.80 -0.72
N ARG A 465 8.90 4.13 0.56
CA ARG A 465 9.69 5.30 0.98
C ARG A 465 11.19 5.14 0.77
N TRP A 466 11.74 3.95 0.97
CA TRP A 466 13.15 3.62 0.70
C TRP A 466 13.49 3.78 -0.78
N GLU A 467 12.58 3.37 -1.66
CA GLU A 467 12.72 3.52 -3.12
C GLU A 467 12.46 4.95 -3.60
N HIS A 468 11.63 5.73 -2.89
CA HIS A 468 11.25 7.10 -3.24
C HIS A 468 12.24 8.17 -2.73
N ALA A 469 12.90 7.96 -1.59
CA ALA A 469 13.74 8.98 -0.98
C ALA A 469 14.87 9.46 -1.93
N GLY A 470 14.93 10.78 -2.18
CA GLY A 470 15.93 11.38 -3.08
C GLY A 470 15.68 11.14 -4.59
N THR A 471 14.45 10.79 -4.98
CA THR A 471 14.04 10.67 -6.40
C THR A 471 13.52 11.99 -6.98
N GLY A 472 12.88 12.83 -6.15
CA GLY A 472 12.13 14.00 -6.61
C GLY A 472 10.81 13.66 -7.34
N ASP A 473 10.37 12.40 -7.28
CA ASP A 473 9.14 11.94 -7.95
C ASP A 473 7.86 12.57 -7.37
N ASP A 474 6.86 12.76 -8.23
CA ASP A 474 5.49 13.09 -7.84
C ASP A 474 4.75 11.75 -7.57
N ALA A 475 4.77 11.30 -6.32
CA ALA A 475 4.46 9.92 -5.92
C ALA A 475 3.21 9.74 -5.03
N VAL A 476 2.54 8.60 -5.19
CA VAL A 476 1.44 8.15 -4.30
C VAL A 476 1.58 6.67 -3.92
N TYR A 477 1.05 6.27 -2.77
CA TYR A 477 0.96 4.88 -2.30
C TYR A 477 -0.48 4.36 -2.31
N ILE A 478 -0.71 3.21 -2.93
CA ILE A 478 -2.01 2.54 -2.97
C ILE A 478 -1.86 1.11 -2.48
N SER A 479 -2.68 0.73 -1.51
CA SER A 479 -2.71 -0.61 -0.95
C SER A 479 -4.06 -1.28 -1.24
N TRP A 480 -4.01 -2.46 -1.86
CA TRP A 480 -5.17 -3.28 -2.18
C TRP A 480 -5.29 -4.41 -1.16
N HIS A 481 -6.42 -4.46 -0.44
CA HIS A 481 -6.81 -5.52 0.49
C HIS A 481 -8.26 -5.95 0.24
N THR A 482 -8.67 -7.03 0.90
CA THR A 482 -10.09 -7.39 1.05
C THR A 482 -10.38 -7.73 2.51
N ASN A 483 -11.56 -7.33 2.99
CA ASN A 483 -11.86 -7.30 4.41
C ASN A 483 -12.41 -8.66 4.90
N GLY A 484 -12.32 -8.91 6.20
CA GLY A 484 -12.84 -10.10 6.84
C GLY A 484 -13.48 -9.78 8.20
N TYR A 485 -14.48 -10.57 8.58
CA TYR A 485 -15.23 -10.34 9.82
C TYR A 485 -15.35 -11.60 10.70
N ASN A 486 -15.86 -12.71 10.15
CA ASN A 486 -16.11 -13.94 10.90
C ASN A 486 -16.00 -15.24 10.06
N GLY A 487 -15.34 -15.19 8.91
CA GLY A 487 -14.91 -16.34 8.12
C GLY A 487 -15.98 -17.04 7.26
N TYR A 488 -17.27 -17.00 7.61
CA TYR A 488 -18.39 -17.25 6.69
C TYR A 488 -19.64 -16.55 7.25
N GLN A 489 -20.02 -15.43 6.65
CA GLN A 489 -20.95 -14.49 7.26
C GLN A 489 -21.79 -13.72 6.23
N TRP A 490 -22.92 -13.18 6.69
CA TRP A 490 -23.92 -12.45 5.89
C TRP A 490 -24.31 -11.11 6.55
N ILE A 491 -23.34 -10.47 7.22
CA ILE A 491 -23.51 -9.33 8.14
C ILE A 491 -22.71 -8.10 7.67
N ALA A 492 -21.50 -8.32 7.16
CA ALA A 492 -20.60 -7.30 6.64
C ALA A 492 -20.25 -7.61 5.18
N SER A 493 -20.37 -6.60 4.33
CA SER A 493 -20.12 -6.67 2.89
C SER A 493 -19.83 -5.29 2.33
N GLY A 494 -19.28 -5.24 1.11
CA GLY A 494 -18.98 -4.03 0.37
C GLY A 494 -17.66 -3.35 0.73
N THR A 495 -17.46 -2.17 0.15
CA THR A 495 -16.16 -1.49 0.06
C THR A 495 -15.94 -0.49 1.21
N THR A 496 -14.73 -0.46 1.79
CA THR A 496 -14.28 0.59 2.73
C THR A 496 -12.87 1.06 2.33
N SER A 497 -12.45 2.25 2.74
CA SER A 497 -11.11 2.75 2.45
C SER A 497 -10.52 3.58 3.59
N PHE A 498 -9.23 3.43 3.83
CA PHE A 498 -8.53 3.89 5.03
C PHE A 498 -7.39 4.86 4.72
N ILE A 499 -7.25 5.86 5.59
CA ILE A 499 -6.02 6.59 5.87
C ILE A 499 -5.55 6.29 7.30
N HIS A 500 -4.32 6.70 7.63
CA HIS A 500 -3.86 6.74 9.02
C HIS A 500 -4.76 7.64 9.89
N SER A 501 -4.88 7.37 11.19
CA SER A 501 -5.71 8.14 12.15
C SER A 501 -5.07 9.43 12.67
N GLY A 502 -3.77 9.63 12.41
CA GLY A 502 -2.98 10.71 13.01
C GLY A 502 -2.53 10.40 14.44
N GLU A 503 -2.58 9.14 14.86
CA GLU A 503 -2.04 8.67 16.13
C GLU A 503 -0.57 8.29 16.00
N SER A 504 0.26 8.66 16.99
CA SER A 504 1.72 8.50 17.01
C SER A 504 2.48 9.31 15.94
N LYS A 505 2.09 9.18 14.67
CA LYS A 505 2.57 9.99 13.54
C LYS A 505 1.44 10.82 12.93
N PRO A 506 1.72 11.98 12.29
CA PRO A 506 0.74 12.71 11.49
C PRO A 506 0.24 11.88 10.29
N VAL A 507 -0.90 12.28 9.73
CA VAL A 507 -1.36 11.77 8.41
C VAL A 507 -0.56 12.50 7.33
N THR A 508 0.08 11.76 6.41
CA THR A 508 0.85 12.36 5.31
C THR A 508 -0.06 13.19 4.40
N GLU A 509 0.42 14.36 3.99
CA GLU A 509 -0.33 15.35 3.22
C GLU A 509 -0.89 14.76 1.92
N GLY A 510 -2.14 15.07 1.57
CA GLY A 510 -2.84 14.57 0.39
C GLY A 510 -3.49 13.18 0.52
N SER A 511 -3.19 12.42 1.60
CA SER A 511 -3.74 11.07 1.77
C SER A 511 -5.27 11.04 1.87
N ALA A 512 -5.88 12.06 2.47
CA ALA A 512 -7.34 12.11 2.66
C ALA A 512 -8.07 12.31 1.33
N GLU A 513 -7.56 13.23 0.52
CA GLU A 513 -8.03 13.61 -0.81
C GLU A 513 -7.79 12.49 -1.83
N LEU A 514 -6.63 11.80 -1.77
CA LEU A 514 -6.33 10.61 -2.58
C LEU A 514 -7.33 9.49 -2.29
N ARG A 515 -7.57 9.20 -1.01
CA ARG A 515 -8.55 8.19 -0.58
C ARG A 515 -9.97 8.56 -1.00
N GLU A 516 -10.37 9.83 -0.87
CA GLU A 516 -11.69 10.32 -1.33
C GLU A 516 -11.84 10.09 -2.85
N ALA A 517 -10.90 10.58 -3.67
CA ALA A 517 -10.94 10.44 -5.12
C ALA A 517 -10.95 8.97 -5.61
N VAL A 518 -10.24 8.08 -4.92
CA VAL A 518 -10.21 6.64 -5.20
C VAL A 518 -11.48 5.93 -4.73
N HIS A 519 -11.99 6.26 -3.54
CA HIS A 519 -13.18 5.63 -2.98
C HIS A 519 -14.45 6.01 -3.77
N ASP A 520 -14.62 7.29 -4.11
CA ASP A 520 -15.77 7.79 -4.86
C ASP A 520 -15.84 7.16 -6.27
N GLU A 521 -14.71 7.03 -6.96
CA GLU A 521 -14.68 6.38 -8.29
C GLU A 521 -14.89 4.87 -8.21
N LEU A 522 -14.32 4.19 -7.22
CA LEU A 522 -14.55 2.76 -6.99
C LEU A 522 -16.03 2.48 -6.70
N MET A 523 -16.65 3.27 -5.83
CA MET A 523 -18.07 3.16 -5.51
C MET A 523 -18.98 3.54 -6.69
N HIS A 524 -18.60 4.55 -7.49
CA HIS A 524 -19.30 4.90 -8.72
C HIS A 524 -19.28 3.76 -9.74
N ASP A 525 -18.09 3.24 -10.08
CA ASP A 525 -17.94 2.26 -11.14
C ASP A 525 -18.48 0.88 -10.75
N ILE A 526 -18.39 0.46 -9.48
CA ILE A 526 -19.04 -0.78 -9.02
C ILE A 526 -20.56 -0.63 -9.12
N ARG A 527 -21.13 0.50 -8.69
CA ARG A 527 -22.59 0.75 -8.78
C ARG A 527 -23.10 0.91 -10.21
N ALA A 528 -22.28 1.42 -11.12
CA ALA A 528 -22.64 1.58 -12.52
C ALA A 528 -22.43 0.30 -13.36
N GLY A 529 -21.41 -0.51 -13.02
CA GLY A 529 -20.91 -1.60 -13.86
C GLY A 529 -21.00 -3.02 -13.28
N TRP A 530 -21.34 -3.18 -12.00
CA TRP A 530 -21.48 -4.47 -11.31
C TRP A 530 -22.85 -4.61 -10.61
N ASP A 531 -23.05 -3.91 -9.49
CA ASP A 531 -24.31 -3.91 -8.73
C ASP A 531 -24.64 -2.51 -8.19
N ALA A 532 -25.78 -1.96 -8.62
CA ALA A 532 -26.28 -0.67 -8.14
C ALA A 532 -26.68 -0.69 -6.65
N GLY A 533 -26.88 -1.87 -6.06
CA GLY A 533 -27.11 -2.07 -4.63
C GLY A 533 -25.85 -2.12 -3.77
N TRP A 534 -24.64 -2.10 -4.38
CA TRP A 534 -23.39 -2.41 -3.68
C TRP A 534 -23.18 -1.59 -2.41
N VAL A 535 -22.77 -2.29 -1.36
CA VAL A 535 -22.67 -1.74 -0.01
C VAL A 535 -21.46 -0.81 0.08
N ASP A 536 -21.76 0.38 0.57
CA ASP A 536 -20.83 1.48 0.77
C ASP A 536 -20.56 1.56 2.26
N ARG A 537 -19.47 0.92 2.68
CA ARG A 537 -18.97 1.07 4.05
C ARG A 537 -18.12 2.33 4.18
N GLY A 538 -17.87 3.04 3.07
CA GLY A 538 -17.34 4.39 2.99
C GLY A 538 -15.89 4.57 3.44
N GLU A 539 -15.49 5.82 3.53
CA GLU A 539 -14.21 6.27 4.05
C GLU A 539 -14.03 6.12 5.57
N ARG A 540 -12.81 5.79 6.00
CA ARG A 540 -12.40 5.64 7.40
C ARG A 540 -10.96 6.10 7.67
N SER A 541 -10.58 6.15 8.94
CA SER A 541 -9.23 6.34 9.44
C SER A 541 -8.93 5.42 10.63
N MET A 542 -7.71 4.86 10.68
CA MET A 542 -7.28 3.92 11.71
C MET A 542 -5.74 3.87 11.80
N ASN A 543 -5.19 3.56 12.97
CA ASN A 543 -3.73 3.42 13.16
C ASN A 543 -3.20 2.08 12.59
N LEU A 544 -3.22 1.94 11.27
CA LEU A 544 -2.64 0.81 10.53
C LEU A 544 -1.17 1.07 10.22
N GLY A 545 -0.29 0.12 10.50
CA GLY A 545 1.15 0.20 10.22
C GLY A 545 1.48 0.39 8.74
N GLU A 546 0.67 -0.19 7.86
CA GLU A 546 0.82 -0.03 6.41
C GLU A 546 0.58 1.42 5.93
N LEU A 547 -0.03 2.27 6.76
CA LEU A 547 -0.30 3.69 6.48
C LEU A 547 0.47 4.64 7.40
N ARG A 548 0.62 4.29 8.69
CA ARG A 548 1.41 5.02 9.68
C ARG A 548 2.86 5.23 9.23
N GLU A 549 3.49 4.21 8.66
CA GLU A 549 4.90 4.29 8.27
C GLU A 549 5.12 5.05 6.95
N LEU A 550 4.07 5.50 6.25
CA LEU A 550 4.18 6.44 5.12
C LEU A 550 4.63 7.84 5.53
N TRP A 551 4.60 8.17 6.83
CA TRP A 551 5.14 9.43 7.36
C TRP A 551 6.63 9.33 7.71
N ASP A 552 7.37 10.38 7.33
CA ASP A 552 8.70 10.73 7.82
C ASP A 552 8.78 12.24 8.14
N ASP A 553 9.78 12.65 8.92
CA ASP A 553 10.05 14.06 9.19
C ASP A 553 10.70 14.74 7.97
N ASP A 554 11.42 13.96 7.15
CA ASP A 554 11.90 14.32 5.82
C ASP A 554 10.74 14.34 4.79
N PRO A 555 10.42 15.51 4.18
CA PRO A 555 9.35 15.62 3.21
C PRO A 555 9.66 14.96 1.86
N GLU A 556 10.93 14.74 1.51
CA GLU A 556 11.35 14.10 0.25
C GLU A 556 11.31 12.57 0.31
N ALA A 557 10.93 12.02 1.47
CA ALA A 557 10.84 10.59 1.73
C ALA A 557 9.47 10.16 2.28
N ARG A 558 8.43 11.01 2.17
CA ARG A 558 7.04 10.69 2.55
C ARG A 558 6.07 10.96 1.41
N MET A 559 5.01 10.16 1.32
CA MET A 559 4.04 10.24 0.23
C MET A 559 2.60 10.09 0.73
N PRO A 560 1.61 10.72 0.08
CA PRO A 560 0.20 10.41 0.31
C PRO A 560 -0.08 8.93 0.09
N GLY A 561 -0.97 8.34 0.89
CA GLY A 561 -1.41 6.98 0.62
C GLY A 561 -2.74 6.54 1.24
N ALA A 562 -3.34 5.55 0.59
CA ALA A 562 -4.63 4.99 0.95
C ALA A 562 -4.62 3.45 0.89
N LEU A 563 -5.34 2.81 1.81
CA LEU A 563 -5.63 1.37 1.77
C LEU A 563 -7.10 1.15 1.40
N ILE A 564 -7.33 0.29 0.42
CA ILE A 564 -8.64 0.04 -0.18
C ILE A 564 -9.04 -1.40 0.13
N GLU A 565 -10.07 -1.57 0.95
CA GLU A 565 -10.75 -2.85 1.15
C GLU A 565 -11.83 -3.00 0.09
N VAL A 566 -11.55 -3.74 -0.98
CA VAL A 566 -12.40 -3.73 -2.18
C VAL A 566 -13.76 -4.39 -1.91
N ALA A 567 -13.78 -5.52 -1.19
CA ALA A 567 -14.97 -6.28 -0.79
C ALA A 567 -14.64 -7.16 0.43
N TYR A 568 -15.61 -7.92 0.96
CA TYR A 568 -15.38 -8.88 2.06
C TYR A 568 -15.08 -10.30 1.56
N HIS A 569 -13.86 -10.80 1.77
CA HIS A 569 -13.46 -12.15 1.35
C HIS A 569 -14.13 -13.30 2.13
N ASP A 570 -14.91 -12.99 3.17
CA ASP A 570 -15.69 -13.95 3.95
C ASP A 570 -17.22 -13.76 3.83
N HIS A 571 -17.66 -12.81 3.00
CA HIS A 571 -19.05 -12.65 2.57
C HIS A 571 -19.26 -13.36 1.22
N PRO A 572 -20.23 -14.28 1.07
CA PRO A 572 -20.31 -15.13 -0.12
C PRO A 572 -20.49 -14.39 -1.45
N ASP A 573 -21.36 -13.38 -1.51
CA ASP A 573 -21.62 -12.62 -2.74
C ASP A 573 -20.41 -11.74 -3.14
N ASP A 574 -19.70 -11.19 -2.15
CA ASP A 574 -18.47 -10.42 -2.33
C ASP A 574 -17.33 -11.32 -2.80
N THR A 575 -17.24 -12.54 -2.26
CA THR A 575 -16.26 -13.55 -2.68
C THR A 575 -16.53 -14.02 -4.10
N ASP A 576 -17.79 -14.23 -4.47
CA ASP A 576 -18.17 -14.54 -5.84
C ASP A 576 -17.81 -13.40 -6.80
N ALA A 577 -17.89 -12.13 -6.36
CA ALA A 577 -17.36 -10.99 -7.12
C ALA A 577 -15.82 -10.99 -7.21
N LEU A 578 -15.10 -11.21 -6.10
CA LEU A 578 -13.63 -11.25 -6.06
C LEU A 578 -12.99 -12.38 -6.90
N LYS A 579 -13.75 -13.42 -7.22
CA LYS A 579 -13.35 -14.48 -8.17
C LYS A 579 -13.58 -14.13 -9.64
N GLU A 580 -14.41 -13.13 -9.93
CA GLU A 580 -14.82 -12.78 -11.30
C GLU A 580 -13.84 -11.78 -11.92
N PRO A 581 -13.09 -12.14 -12.99
CA PRO A 581 -12.09 -11.26 -13.60
C PRO A 581 -12.64 -9.89 -14.04
N ARG A 582 -13.94 -9.83 -14.38
CA ARG A 582 -14.63 -8.58 -14.71
C ARG A 582 -14.74 -7.62 -13.51
N PHE A 583 -14.98 -8.13 -12.30
CA PHE A 583 -15.06 -7.29 -11.11
C PHE A 583 -13.68 -6.75 -10.74
N ASN A 584 -12.66 -7.62 -10.72
CA ASN A 584 -11.28 -7.22 -10.43
C ASN A 584 -10.75 -6.21 -11.46
N GLN A 585 -11.01 -6.42 -12.76
CA GLN A 585 -10.69 -5.46 -13.81
C GLN A 585 -11.42 -4.12 -13.62
N LEU A 586 -12.70 -4.15 -13.23
CA LEU A 586 -13.49 -2.94 -12.98
C LEU A 586 -12.95 -2.16 -11.77
N ALA A 587 -12.69 -2.83 -10.65
CA ALA A 587 -12.14 -2.22 -9.44
C ALA A 587 -10.75 -1.63 -9.69
N ALA A 588 -9.88 -2.37 -10.38
CA ALA A 588 -8.55 -1.89 -10.78
C ALA A 588 -8.62 -0.67 -11.72
N ARG A 589 -9.57 -0.66 -12.67
CA ARG A 589 -9.79 0.50 -13.55
C ARG A 589 -10.27 1.71 -12.76
N ALA A 590 -11.19 1.51 -11.82
CA ALA A 590 -11.76 2.58 -11.00
C ALA A 590 -10.74 3.18 -10.02
N ILE A 591 -9.90 2.35 -9.40
CA ILE A 591 -8.78 2.80 -8.55
C ILE A 591 -7.78 3.62 -9.39
N TYR A 592 -7.40 3.15 -10.58
CA TYR A 592 -6.61 3.92 -11.55
C TYR A 592 -7.27 5.27 -11.87
N GLN A 593 -8.56 5.28 -12.23
CA GLN A 593 -9.31 6.51 -12.55
C GLN A 593 -9.37 7.48 -11.36
N GLY A 594 -9.47 6.99 -10.12
CA GLY A 594 -9.41 7.81 -8.91
C GLY A 594 -8.06 8.51 -8.72
N ILE A 595 -6.96 7.78 -8.96
CA ILE A 595 -5.58 8.34 -8.94
C ILE A 595 -5.37 9.39 -10.05
N VAL A 596 -6.19 9.39 -11.12
CA VAL A 596 -6.20 10.43 -12.16
C VAL A 596 -7.06 11.66 -11.81
N LYS A 597 -7.97 11.54 -10.82
CA LYS A 597 -8.81 12.65 -10.34
C LYS A 597 -8.14 13.48 -9.23
N TYR A 598 -7.21 12.86 -8.51
CA TYR A 598 -6.32 13.46 -7.51
C TYR A 598 -5.20 14.27 -8.20
#